data_AF-A0A1G1FIQ2-F1
#
_entry.id   AF-A0A1G1FIQ2-F1
#
_cell.length_a   1.000
_cell.length_b   1.000
_cell.length_c   1.000
_cell.angle_alpha   90.00
_cell.angle_beta   90.00
_cell.angle_gamma   90.00
#
_symmetry.space_group_name_H-M   'P 1'
#
loop_
_entity.id
_entity.type
_entity.pdbx_description
1 polymer ?
#
loop_
_entity_poly.entity_id
_entity_poly.type
_entity_poly.pdbx_seq_one_letter_code
_entity_poly.pdbx_strand_id
1 'polypeptide(L)' 'MGNNVSHANNKSKRAFMPNLQSTRITTPGGVKRAYVCTRCLRSGLVNKVV' A
#
# COMPACT_ATOMS: atom_id res chain seq x y z
N MET A 1 0.08 13.87 2.76
CA MET A 1 -0.88 14.11 3.87
C MET A 1 -1.93 15.09 3.38
N GLY A 2 -3.17 15.04 3.87
CA GLY A 2 -4.21 15.98 3.45
C GLY A 2 -5.19 16.28 4.57
N ASN A 3 -6.30 16.94 4.23
CA ASN A 3 -7.36 17.25 5.18
C ASN A 3 -8.66 16.55 4.79
N ASN A 4 -9.40 16.07 5.78
CA ASN A 4 -10.83 15.82 5.61
C ASN A 4 -11.53 17.17 5.75
N VAL A 5 -12.29 17.56 4.72
CA VAL A 5 -12.98 18.85 4.67
C VAL A 5 -14.48 18.57 4.72
N SER A 6 -15.16 19.09 5.75
CA SER A 6 -16.62 18.98 5.85
C SER A 6 -17.32 19.99 4.93
N HIS A 7 -18.64 19.84 4.77
CA HIS A 7 -19.48 20.83 4.08
C HIS A 7 -19.39 22.24 4.68
N ALA A 8 -19.09 22.36 5.98
CA ALA A 8 -18.88 23.64 6.67
C ALA A 8 -17.42 24.13 6.58
N ASN A 9 -16.59 23.54 5.71
CA ASN A 9 -15.15 23.83 5.57
C ASN A 9 -14.29 23.56 6.81
N ASN A 10 -14.75 22.72 7.74
CA ASN A 10 -13.91 22.29 8.86
C ASN A 10 -12.85 21.31 8.36
N LYS A 11 -11.57 21.62 8.63
CA LYS A 11 -10.41 20.84 8.14
C LYS A 11 -9.81 20.03 9.29
N SER A 12 -9.87 18.70 9.20
CA SER A 12 -9.12 17.80 10.08
C SER A 12 -8.01 17.08 9.33
N LYS A 13 -6.83 16.89 9.95
CA LYS A 13 -5.70 16.22 9.28
C LYS A 13 -6.04 14.75 9.04
N ARG A 14 -5.78 14.25 7.83
CA ARG A 14 -5.86 12.83 7.48
C ARG A 14 -4.61 12.36 6.73
N ALA A 15 -4.24 11.11 6.98
CA ALA A 15 -3.27 10.41 6.15
C ALA A 15 -4.03 9.64 5.04
N PHE A 16 -3.48 9.64 3.82
CA PHE A 16 -3.92 8.75 2.76
C PHE A 16 -2.95 7.57 2.71
N MET A 17 -3.33 6.47 3.34
CA MET A 17 -2.52 5.25 3.31
C MET A 17 -2.74 4.53 1.97
N PRO A 18 -1.67 4.05 1.32
CA PRO A 18 -1.83 3.20 0.15
C PRO A 18 -2.49 1.88 0.55
N ASN A 19 -3.20 1.25 -0.39
CA ASN A 19 -3.74 -0.10 -0.21
C ASN A 19 -2.57 -1.10 -0.23
N LEU A 20 -2.05 -1.42 0.95
CA LEU A 20 -0.98 -2.39 1.19
C LEU A 20 -1.60 -3.75 1.47
N GLN A 21 -1.07 -4.78 0.81
CA GLN A 21 -1.49 -6.17 0.97
C GLN A 21 -0.35 -6.99 1.57
N SER A 22 -0.69 -7.90 2.50
CA SER A 22 0.29 -8.79 3.13
C SER A 22 0.43 -10.05 2.28
N THR A 23 1.52 -10.16 1.51
CA THR A 23 1.76 -11.27 0.59
C THR A 23 3.17 -11.86 0.73
N ARG A 24 3.32 -13.14 0.37
CA ARG A 24 4.65 -13.77 0.22
C ARG A 24 5.27 -13.34 -1.10
N ILE A 25 6.49 -12.83 -1.04
CA ILE A 25 7.23 -12.33 -2.20
C ILE A 25 8.61 -12.96 -2.27
N THR A 26 9.10 -13.13 -3.49
CA THR A 26 10.46 -13.57 -3.74
C THR A 26 11.40 -12.38 -3.62
N THR A 27 12.34 -12.45 -2.68
CA THR A 27 13.47 -11.52 -2.55
C THR A 27 14.79 -12.21 -2.87
N PRO A 28 15.88 -11.48 -3.13
CA PRO A 28 17.19 -12.08 -3.45
C PRO A 28 17.69 -13.09 -2.41
N GLY A 29 17.31 -12.91 -1.15
CA GLY A 29 17.64 -13.80 -0.04
C GLY A 29 16.55 -14.82 0.32
N GLY A 30 15.63 -15.13 -0.61
CA GLY A 30 14.55 -16.11 -0.41
C GLY A 30 13.15 -15.51 -0.27
N VAL A 31 12.18 -16.34 0.10
CA VAL A 31 10.76 -15.96 0.20
C VAL A 31 10.48 -15.30 1.55
N LYS A 32 9.90 -14.10 1.53
CA LYS A 32 9.52 -13.37 2.75
C LYS A 32 8.09 -12.86 2.68
N ARG A 33 7.45 -12.71 3.83
CA ARG A 33 6.15 -12.06 3.94
C ARG A 33 6.36 -10.56 4.12
N ALA A 34 5.82 -9.76 3.21
CA ALA A 34 5.99 -8.30 3.23
C ALA A 34 4.69 -7.59 2.86
N TYR A 35 4.59 -6.32 3.24
CA TYR A 35 3.54 -5.43 2.78
C TYR A 35 3.90 -4.89 1.40
N VAL A 36 3.03 -5.17 0.42
CA VAL A 36 3.24 -4.75 -0.96
C VAL A 36 2.06 -3.94 -1.42
N CYS A 37 2.34 -2.87 -2.17
CA CYS A 37 1.29 -2.03 -2.73
C CYS A 37 0.51 -2.81 -3.81
N THR A 38 -0.83 -2.70 -3.83
CA THR A 38 -1.64 -3.38 -4.86
C THR A 38 -1.25 -2.99 -6.29
N ARG A 39 -0.83 -1.73 -6.49
CA ARG A 39 -0.30 -1.25 -7.77
C ARG A 39 0.98 -1.99 -8.19
N CYS A 40 1.85 -2.28 -7.23
CA CYS A 40 3.12 -2.98 -7.44
C CYS A 40 2.87 -4.44 -7.86
N LEU A 41 1.88 -5.09 -7.22
CA LEU A 41 1.41 -6.43 -7.60
C LEU A 41 0.79 -6.42 -9.00
N ARG A 42 -0.06 -5.44 -9.31
CA ARG A 42 -0.71 -5.32 -10.63
C ARG A 42 0.29 -5.09 -11.76
N SER A 43 1.32 -4.29 -11.52
CA SER A 43 2.34 -3.97 -12.52
C SER A 43 3.43 -5.05 -12.66
N GLY A 44 3.36 -6.15 -11.90
CA GLY A 44 4.38 -7.21 -11.95
C GLY A 44 5.76 -6.79 -11.42
N LEU A 45 5.84 -5.64 -10.74
CA LEU A 45 7.10 -5.13 -10.16
C LEU A 45 7.59 -6.00 -9.00
N VAL A 46 6.71 -6.82 -8.43
CA VAL A 46 7.01 -7.70 -7.31
C VAL A 46 6.52 -9.11 -7.63
N ASN A 47 7.43 -10.07 -7.59
CA ASN A 47 7.13 -11.48 -7.82
C ASN A 47 6.44 -12.07 -6.58
N LYS A 48 5.13 -12.30 -6.70
CA LYS A 48 4.36 -13.03 -5.70
C LYS A 48 4.71 -14.51 -5.79
N VAL A 49 5.02 -15.11 -4.66
CA VAL A 49 5.14 -16.57 -4.55
C VAL A 49 3.72 -17.12 -4.48
N VAL A 50 3.33 -17.87 -5.52
CA VAL A 50 2.07 -18.61 -5.58
C VAL A 50 2.20 -19.86 -4.72
#